data_AF-A0A3M1ZPD8-F1
#
_entry.id   AF-A0A3M1ZPD8-F1
#
_cell.length_a   1.000
_cell.length_b   1.000
_cell.length_c   1.000
_cell.angle_alpha   90.00
_cell.angle_beta   90.00
_cell.angle_gamma   90.00
#
_symmetry.space_group_name_H-M   'P 1'
#
loop_
_entity.id
_entity.type
_entity.pdbx_description
1 polymer ?
#
loop_
_entity_poly.entity_id
_entity_poly.type
_entity_poly.pdbx_seq_one_letter_code
_entity_poly.pdbx_strand_id
1 'polypeptide(L)'
;LGYSRVETGNILFQLGLFTALGSAAGGVLSDRWIPSRKWVVVGGNALGLVFLLPLLGVARPPTPAGWGVALGAFAFFSAFRSLLYAHVKELVPEGYEGTAVTAVNFFVMLGPALLQQAIGGVLAVRPGAYEAAFGVLVAGLGLGTLAYLATPDTHPSRQSSGGQGA
;
A
#
# COMPACT_ATOMS: atom_id res chain seq x y z
N LEU A 1 20.30 -13.05 -1.23
CA LEU A 1 20.89 -12.18 -0.21
C LEU A 1 21.86 -12.91 0.72
N GLY A 2 21.83 -14.25 0.83
CA GLY A 2 22.85 -15.01 1.56
C GLY A 2 22.78 -14.92 3.09
N TYR A 3 21.72 -14.29 3.63
CA TYR A 3 21.51 -14.15 5.07
C TYR A 3 21.04 -15.44 5.73
N SER A 4 21.29 -15.56 7.03
CA SER A 4 20.82 -16.68 7.83
C SER A 4 19.29 -16.70 7.91
N ARG A 5 18.74 -17.88 8.26
CA ARG A 5 17.29 -18.05 8.46
C ARG A 5 16.77 -17.15 9.58
N VAL A 6 17.56 -16.94 10.63
CA VAL A 6 17.19 -16.10 11.78
C VAL A 6 17.13 -14.62 11.38
N GLU A 7 18.14 -14.11 10.67
CA GLU A 7 18.15 -12.73 10.19
C GLU A 7 16.98 -12.45 9.24
N THR A 8 16.72 -13.39 8.32
CA THR A 8 15.58 -13.29 7.41
C THR A 8 14.26 -13.29 8.18
N GLY A 9 14.12 -14.17 9.18
CA GLY A 9 12.94 -14.23 10.04
C GLY A 9 12.71 -12.95 10.83
N ASN A 10 13.77 -12.36 11.38
CA ASN A 10 13.69 -11.09 12.10
C ASN A 10 13.22 -9.93 11.20
N ILE A 11 13.76 -9.85 9.98
CA ILE A 11 13.32 -8.85 9.00
C ILE A 11 11.84 -9.05 8.66
N LEU A 12 11.40 -10.29 8.41
CA LEU A 12 10.00 -10.59 8.10
C LEU A 12 9.06 -10.25 9.28
N PHE A 13 9.47 -10.54 10.51
CA PHE A 13 8.72 -10.15 11.70
C PHE A 13 8.57 -8.63 11.82
N GLN A 14 9.65 -7.88 11.56
CA GLN A 14 9.62 -6.42 11.56
C GLN A 14 8.60 -5.86 10.56
N LEU A 15 8.41 -6.49 9.39
CA LEU A 15 7.40 -6.05 8.42
C LEU A 15 5.99 -6.06 9.01
N GLY A 16 5.65 -7.11 9.76
CA GLY A 16 4.37 -7.18 10.46
C GLY A 16 4.20 -6.04 11.47
N LEU A 17 5.24 -5.79 12.28
CA LEU A 17 5.23 -4.72 13.27
C LEU A 17 5.07 -3.33 12.62
N PHE A 18 5.86 -3.02 11.59
CA PHE A 18 5.77 -1.75 10.87
C PHE A 18 4.43 -1.58 10.15
N THR A 19 3.83 -2.65 9.63
CA THR A 19 2.49 -2.60 9.02
C THR A 19 1.42 -2.22 10.05
N ALA A 20 1.47 -2.80 11.25
CA ALA A 20 0.54 -2.47 12.33
C ALA A 20 0.69 -1.00 12.78
N LEU A 21 1.92 -0.55 12.97
CA LEU A 21 2.23 0.84 13.32
C LEU A 21 1.79 1.82 12.21
N GLY A 22 2.06 1.48 10.95
CA GLY A 22 1.66 2.29 9.79
C GLY A 22 0.15 2.42 9.65
N SER A 23 -0.60 1.37 9.94
CA SER A 23 -2.07 1.41 9.92
C SER A 23 -2.62 2.42 10.94
N ALA A 24 -2.10 2.40 12.17
CA ALA A 24 -2.49 3.36 13.20
C ALA A 24 -2.06 4.79 12.85
N ALA A 25 -0.82 4.96 12.38
CA ALA A 25 -0.30 6.26 12.00
C ALA A 25 -1.05 6.87 10.81
N GLY A 26 -1.40 6.07 9.80
CA GLY A 26 -2.17 6.50 8.64
C GLY A 26 -3.56 7.01 9.02
N GLY A 27 -4.24 6.32 9.93
CA GLY A 27 -5.52 6.77 10.50
C GLY A 27 -5.39 8.13 11.19
N VAL A 28 -4.45 8.26 12.12
CA VAL A 28 -4.21 9.53 12.84
C VAL A 28 -3.82 10.66 11.89
N LEU A 29 -2.95 10.40 10.91
CA LEU A 29 -2.50 11.39 9.95
C LEU A 29 -3.65 11.89 9.07
N SER A 30 -4.49 10.98 8.59
CA SER A 30 -5.67 11.32 7.80
C SER A 30 -6.74 12.06 8.60
N ASP A 31 -6.94 11.70 9.86
CA ASP A 31 -8.05 12.26 10.63
C ASP A 31 -7.68 13.60 11.29
N ARG A 32 -6.39 13.85 11.54
CA ARG A 32 -5.93 15.02 12.33
C ARG A 32 -5.03 16.01 11.58
N TRP A 33 -4.33 15.59 10.51
CA TRP A 33 -3.28 16.42 9.89
C TRP A 33 -3.52 16.73 8.42
N ILE A 34 -4.05 15.78 7.64
CA ILE A 34 -4.25 15.94 6.20
C ILE A 34 -5.74 15.73 5.88
N PRO A 35 -6.50 16.78 5.53
CA PRO A 35 -7.95 16.71 5.31
C PRO A 35 -8.36 16.01 3.99
N SER A 36 -7.47 15.24 3.36
CA SER A 36 -7.78 14.41 2.18
C SER A 36 -7.13 13.03 2.33
N ARG A 37 -8.00 12.01 2.42
CA ARG A 37 -7.61 10.59 2.47
C ARG A 37 -6.84 10.17 1.22
N LYS A 38 -7.21 10.74 0.07
CA LYS A 38 -6.56 10.46 -1.22
C LYS A 38 -5.07 10.78 -1.18
N TRP A 39 -4.70 11.99 -0.75
CA TRP A 39 -3.31 12.43 -0.77
C TRP A 39 -2.43 11.70 0.25
N VAL A 40 -2.99 11.26 1.39
CA VAL A 40 -2.28 10.41 2.36
C VAL A 40 -1.92 9.06 1.72
N VAL A 41 -2.86 8.41 1.03
CA VAL A 41 -2.63 7.13 0.36
C VAL A 41 -1.64 7.27 -0.81
N VAL A 42 -1.78 8.31 -1.62
CA VAL A 42 -0.87 8.58 -2.75
C VAL A 42 0.56 8.83 -2.24
N GLY A 43 0.71 9.67 -1.21
CA GLY A 43 2.01 9.95 -0.61
C GLY A 43 2.66 8.69 0.00
N GLY A 44 1.87 7.89 0.72
CA GLY A 44 2.31 6.59 1.24
C GLY A 44 2.77 5.63 0.16
N ASN A 45 2.00 5.48 -0.93
CA ASN A 45 2.38 4.62 -2.06
C ASN A 45 3.62 5.13 -2.78
N ALA A 46 3.75 6.45 -2.99
CA ALA A 46 4.92 7.05 -3.61
C ALA A 46 6.19 6.81 -2.78
N LEU A 47 6.13 7.01 -1.46
CA LEU A 47 7.24 6.67 -0.56
C LEU A 47 7.52 5.17 -0.56
N GLY A 48 6.48 4.33 -0.54
CA GLY A 48 6.60 2.89 -0.64
C GLY A 48 7.37 2.44 -1.89
N LEU A 49 7.07 3.05 -3.05
CA LEU A 49 7.80 2.79 -4.30
C LEU A 49 9.29 3.11 -4.18
N VAL A 50 9.64 4.23 -3.52
CA VAL A 50 11.05 4.60 -3.27
C VAL A 50 11.75 3.53 -2.42
N PHE A 51 11.10 3.02 -1.37
CA PHE A 51 11.67 1.98 -0.52
C PHE A 51 11.74 0.58 -1.17
N LEU A 52 11.09 0.37 -2.32
CA LEU A 52 11.24 -0.83 -3.14
C LEU A 52 12.41 -0.76 -4.14
N LEU A 53 12.97 0.41 -4.43
CA LEU A 53 14.10 0.57 -5.36
C LEU A 53 15.33 -0.31 -5.06
N PRO A 54 15.70 -0.57 -3.79
CA PRO A 54 16.74 -1.55 -3.46
C PRO A 54 16.52 -2.94 -4.06
N LEU A 55 15.27 -3.40 -4.14
CA LEU A 55 14.91 -4.72 -4.68
C LEU A 55 15.04 -4.79 -6.21
N LEU A 56 15.04 -3.63 -6.88
CA LEU A 56 15.30 -3.51 -8.32
C LEU A 56 16.80 -3.40 -8.66
N GLY A 57 17.67 -3.40 -7.65
CA GLY A 57 19.12 -3.29 -7.86
C GLY A 57 19.68 -1.87 -7.91
N VAL A 58 18.85 -0.84 -7.74
CA VAL A 58 19.28 0.57 -7.88
C VAL A 58 20.12 1.06 -6.69
N ALA A 59 19.80 0.64 -5.46
CA ALA A 59 20.51 1.08 -4.25
C ALA A 59 20.41 0.02 -3.14
N ARG A 60 21.16 -1.08 -3.27
CA ARG A 60 21.10 -2.22 -2.34
C ARG A 60 21.78 -1.88 -1.01
N PRO A 61 21.08 -1.97 0.15
CA PRO A 61 21.70 -1.83 1.45
C PRO A 61 22.81 -2.87 1.64
N PRO A 62 23.98 -2.46 2.17
CA PRO A 62 25.10 -3.38 2.40
C PRO A 62 24.90 -4.27 3.62
N THR A 63 24.01 -3.89 4.54
CA THR A 63 23.80 -4.57 5.83
C THR A 63 22.38 -5.14 5.96
N PRO A 64 22.19 -6.23 6.72
CA PRO A 64 20.86 -6.74 7.07
C PRO A 64 19.98 -5.69 7.76
N ALA A 65 20.57 -4.85 8.61
CA ALA A 65 19.87 -3.76 9.28
C ALA A 65 19.33 -2.73 8.26
N GLY A 66 20.11 -2.41 7.23
CA GLY A 66 19.65 -1.52 6.15
C GLY A 66 18.47 -2.10 5.37
N TRP A 67 18.43 -3.43 5.16
CA TRP A 67 17.27 -4.12 4.60
C TRP A 67 16.06 -4.07 5.53
N GLY A 68 16.25 -4.25 6.83
CA GLY A 68 15.18 -4.09 7.82
C GLY A 68 14.56 -2.70 7.81
N VAL A 69 15.38 -1.65 7.71
CA VAL A 69 14.90 -0.26 7.61
C VAL A 69 14.15 -0.02 6.30
N ALA A 70 14.72 -0.41 5.16
CA ALA A 70 14.09 -0.18 3.86
C ALA A 70 12.74 -0.92 3.74
N LEU A 71 12.72 -2.21 4.05
CA LEU A 71 11.51 -3.01 3.95
C LEU A 71 10.50 -2.68 5.06
N GLY A 72 10.97 -2.33 6.26
CA GLY A 72 10.14 -1.85 7.35
C GLY A 72 9.46 -0.52 7.02
N ALA A 73 10.18 0.43 6.44
CA ALA A 73 9.60 1.68 5.94
C ALA A 73 8.57 1.43 4.84
N PHE A 74 8.89 0.56 3.87
CA PHE A 74 7.92 0.12 2.87
C PHE A 74 6.65 -0.45 3.52
N ALA A 75 6.79 -1.37 4.48
CA ALA A 75 5.67 -1.98 5.19
C ALA A 75 4.81 -0.93 5.91
N PHE A 76 5.45 0.02 6.60
CA PHE A 76 4.79 1.14 7.28
C PHE A 76 3.95 2.00 6.31
N PHE A 77 4.54 2.49 5.22
CA PHE A 77 3.81 3.36 4.29
C PHE A 77 2.76 2.60 3.46
N SER A 78 3.02 1.33 3.13
CA SER A 78 2.06 0.49 2.43
C SER A 78 0.78 0.24 3.24
N ALA A 79 0.85 0.39 4.56
CA ALA A 79 -0.28 0.18 5.46
C ALA A 79 -1.36 1.28 5.32
N PHE A 80 -1.00 2.45 4.79
CA PHE A 80 -1.96 3.56 4.60
C PHE A 80 -3.08 3.21 3.62
N ARG A 81 -2.90 2.15 2.83
CA ARG A 81 -3.97 1.57 2.00
C ARG A 81 -5.19 1.16 2.80
N SER A 82 -5.10 0.97 4.12
CA SER A 82 -6.29 0.75 4.97
C SER A 82 -7.30 1.90 4.89
N LEU A 83 -6.85 3.12 4.60
CA LEU A 83 -7.70 4.31 4.40
C LEU A 83 -8.59 4.20 3.15
N LEU A 84 -8.27 3.32 2.19
CA LEU A 84 -9.11 3.06 1.02
C LEU A 84 -10.52 2.63 1.41
N TYR A 85 -10.66 1.86 2.49
CA TYR A 85 -11.97 1.41 2.96
C TYR A 85 -12.83 2.59 3.42
N ALA A 86 -12.26 3.54 4.13
CA ALA A 86 -12.96 4.77 4.51
C ALA A 86 -13.27 5.63 3.28
N HIS A 87 -12.30 5.81 2.38
CA HIS A 87 -12.43 6.60 1.14
C HIS A 87 -13.57 6.08 0.24
N VAL A 88 -13.62 4.77 0.02
CA VAL A 88 -14.66 4.14 -0.80
C VAL A 88 -16.05 4.30 -0.16
N LYS A 89 -16.14 4.17 1.16
CA LYS A 89 -17.42 4.36 1.87
C LYS A 89 -17.95 5.79 1.74
N GLU A 90 -17.07 6.79 1.75
CA GLU A 90 -17.45 8.21 1.59
C GLU A 90 -17.91 8.56 0.17
N LEU A 91 -17.52 7.77 -0.84
CA LEU A 91 -17.86 8.01 -2.24
C LEU A 91 -19.19 7.39 -2.68
N VAL A 92 -19.67 6.38 -1.96
CA VAL A 92 -20.88 5.64 -2.34
C VAL A 92 -22.13 6.19 -1.63
N PRO A 93 -23.32 6.09 -2.24
CA PRO A 93 -24.55 6.50 -1.58
C PRO A 93 -24.83 5.66 -0.32
N GLU A 94 -25.58 6.25 0.61
CA GLU A 94 -26.04 5.56 1.82
C GLU A 94 -26.74 4.24 1.46
N GLY A 95 -26.44 3.18 2.21
CA GLY A 95 -26.98 1.83 1.98
C GLY A 95 -26.16 0.96 1.02
N TYR A 96 -25.22 1.51 0.25
CA TYR A 96 -24.34 0.73 -0.65
C TYR A 96 -22.94 0.46 -0.08
N GLU A 97 -22.64 0.94 1.13
CA GLU A 97 -21.34 0.79 1.79
C GLU A 97 -20.88 -0.67 1.89
N GLY A 98 -21.78 -1.58 2.28
CA GLY A 98 -21.47 -3.02 2.41
C GLY A 98 -21.10 -3.66 1.08
N THR A 99 -21.78 -3.29 0.00
CA THR A 99 -21.46 -3.76 -1.36
C THR A 99 -20.12 -3.22 -1.82
N ALA A 100 -19.85 -1.94 -1.55
CA ALA A 100 -18.58 -1.30 -1.90
C ALA A 100 -17.39 -1.95 -1.19
N VAL A 101 -17.51 -2.19 0.13
CA VAL A 101 -16.48 -2.88 0.92
C VAL A 101 -16.29 -4.33 0.47
N THR A 102 -17.36 -5.04 0.10
CA THR A 102 -17.27 -6.39 -0.48
C THR A 102 -16.47 -6.40 -1.77
N ALA A 103 -16.73 -5.45 -2.68
CA ALA A 103 -15.99 -5.32 -3.92
C ALA A 103 -14.50 -5.02 -3.65
N VAL A 104 -14.19 -4.12 -2.72
CA VAL A 104 -12.81 -3.85 -2.28
C VAL A 104 -12.14 -5.13 -1.77
N ASN A 105 -12.78 -5.88 -0.88
CA ASN A 105 -12.24 -7.13 -0.35
C ASN A 105 -11.96 -8.16 -1.44
N PHE A 106 -12.86 -8.29 -2.41
CA PHE A 106 -12.67 -9.18 -3.56
C PHE A 106 -11.40 -8.81 -4.34
N PHE A 107 -11.18 -7.53 -4.65
CA PHE A 107 -9.99 -7.08 -5.37
C PHE A 107 -8.71 -7.12 -4.52
N VAL A 108 -8.79 -6.92 -3.20
CA VAL A 108 -7.65 -7.09 -2.29
C VAL A 108 -7.16 -8.54 -2.27
N MET A 109 -8.03 -9.53 -2.53
CA MET A 109 -7.64 -10.93 -2.67
C MET A 109 -7.23 -11.28 -4.10
N LEU A 110 -8.00 -10.85 -5.10
CA LEU A 110 -7.74 -11.17 -6.51
C LEU A 110 -6.45 -10.53 -7.03
N GLY A 111 -6.19 -9.27 -6.67
CA GLY A 111 -5.03 -8.51 -7.17
C GLY A 111 -3.69 -9.20 -6.85
N PRO A 112 -3.38 -9.48 -5.57
CA PRO A 112 -2.17 -10.22 -5.20
C PRO A 112 -2.10 -11.61 -5.82
N ALA A 113 -3.23 -12.32 -5.98
CA ALA A 113 -3.23 -13.64 -6.62
C ALA A 113 -2.75 -13.58 -8.08
N LEU A 114 -3.25 -12.61 -8.86
CA LEU A 114 -2.83 -12.41 -10.24
C LEU A 114 -1.36 -11.94 -10.33
N LEU A 115 -0.95 -11.02 -9.45
CA LEU A 115 0.44 -10.55 -9.41
C LEU A 115 1.42 -11.67 -9.01
N GLN A 116 1.04 -12.50 -8.04
CA GLN A 116 1.85 -13.65 -7.62
C GLN A 116 1.98 -14.68 -8.75
N GLN A 117 0.93 -14.91 -9.53
CA GLN A 117 1.00 -15.76 -10.71
C GLN A 117 1.93 -15.18 -11.80
N ALA A 118 1.87 -13.86 -12.03
CA ALA A 118 2.76 -13.18 -12.97
C ALA A 118 4.24 -13.28 -12.55
N ILE A 119 4.53 -13.05 -11.26
CA ILE A 119 5.87 -13.24 -10.68
C ILE A 119 6.34 -14.69 -10.85
N GLY A 120 5.47 -15.65 -10.55
CA GLY A 120 5.76 -17.08 -10.75
C GLY A 120 6.10 -17.40 -12.20
N GLY A 121 5.38 -16.82 -13.16
CA GLY A 121 5.66 -16.95 -14.59
C GLY A 121 7.03 -16.38 -14.98
N VAL A 122 7.38 -15.17 -14.50
CA VAL A 122 8.69 -14.56 -14.74
C VAL A 122 9.82 -15.45 -14.22
N LEU A 123 9.69 -15.98 -13.01
CA LEU A 123 10.70 -16.83 -12.38
C LEU A 123 10.75 -18.23 -12.99
N ALA A 124 9.66 -18.73 -13.56
CA ALA A 124 9.64 -19.99 -14.31
C ALA A 124 10.45 -19.90 -15.61
N VAL A 125 10.34 -18.76 -16.32
CA VAL A 125 11.09 -18.52 -17.57
C VAL A 125 12.55 -18.18 -17.28
N ARG A 126 12.81 -17.35 -16.26
CA ARG A 126 14.17 -16.96 -15.85
C ARG A 126 14.38 -17.16 -14.35
N PRO A 127 14.78 -18.38 -13.94
CA PRO A 127 15.13 -18.66 -12.54
C PRO A 127 16.20 -17.69 -12.04
N GLY A 128 15.97 -17.10 -10.86
CA GLY A 128 16.90 -16.14 -10.25
C GLY A 128 16.76 -14.69 -10.71
N ALA A 129 15.88 -14.38 -11.68
CA ALA A 129 15.60 -13.01 -12.12
C ALA A 129 14.70 -12.25 -11.13
N TYR A 130 15.11 -12.19 -9.85
CA TYR A 130 14.32 -11.58 -8.78
C TYR A 130 14.08 -10.09 -8.99
N GLU A 131 15.02 -9.35 -9.58
CA GLU A 131 14.82 -7.93 -9.93
C GLU A 131 13.66 -7.75 -10.91
N ALA A 132 13.53 -8.64 -11.90
CA ALA A 132 12.42 -8.60 -12.85
C ALA A 132 11.08 -8.95 -12.16
N ALA A 133 11.09 -9.91 -11.23
CA ALA A 133 9.92 -10.23 -10.40
C ALA A 133 9.50 -9.05 -9.52
N PHE A 134 10.44 -8.36 -8.87
CA PHE A 134 10.15 -7.13 -8.13
C PHE A 134 9.73 -5.98 -9.04
N GLY A 135 10.22 -5.95 -10.28
CA GLY A 135 9.76 -5.03 -11.33
C GLY A 135 8.26 -5.16 -11.59
N VAL A 136 7.71 -6.37 -11.60
CA VAL A 136 6.26 -6.62 -11.73
C VAL A 136 5.50 -5.99 -10.55
N LEU A 137 6.01 -6.11 -9.32
CA LEU A 137 5.38 -5.52 -8.13
C LEU A 137 5.42 -3.99 -8.16
N VAL A 138 6.56 -3.41 -8.54
CA VAL A 138 6.72 -1.96 -8.66
C VAL A 138 5.81 -1.40 -9.76
N ALA A 139 5.73 -2.08 -10.91
CA ALA A 139 4.81 -1.72 -11.97
C ALA A 139 3.35 -1.80 -11.51
N GLY A 140 2.96 -2.89 -10.82
CA GLY A 140 1.61 -3.05 -10.29
C GLY A 140 1.23 -1.96 -9.28
N LEU A 141 2.11 -1.65 -8.33
CA LEU A 141 1.89 -0.59 -7.35
C LEU A 141 1.85 0.80 -8.01
N GLY A 142 2.73 1.05 -8.99
CA GLY A 142 2.76 2.29 -9.76
C GLY A 142 1.48 2.50 -10.57
N LEU A 143 1.06 1.50 -11.36
CA LEU A 143 -0.19 1.53 -12.12
C LEU A 143 -1.41 1.70 -11.22
N GLY A 144 -1.46 0.98 -10.09
CA GLY A 144 -2.52 1.14 -9.10
C GLY A 144 -2.57 2.55 -8.51
N THR A 145 -1.41 3.15 -8.26
CA THR A 145 -1.33 4.53 -7.75
C THR A 145 -1.77 5.54 -8.81
N LEU A 146 -1.37 5.37 -10.07
CA LEU A 146 -1.82 6.21 -11.17
C LEU A 146 -3.33 6.11 -11.40
N ALA A 147 -3.88 4.90 -11.37
CA ALA A 147 -5.32 4.69 -11.44
C ALA A 147 -6.03 5.37 -10.25
N TYR A 148 -5.46 5.29 -9.04
CA TYR A 148 -6.02 5.93 -7.85
C TYR A 148 -6.00 7.47 -7.92
N LEU A 149 -5.04 8.07 -8.65
CA LEU A 149 -5.03 9.52 -8.89
C LEU A 149 -6.25 9.98 -9.72
N ALA A 150 -6.82 9.11 -10.55
CA ALA A 150 -8.02 9.42 -11.33
C ALA A 150 -9.31 9.36 -10.47
N THR A 151 -9.26 8.79 -9.27
CA THR A 151 -10.41 8.71 -8.36
C THR A 151 -10.77 10.09 -7.80
N PRO A 152 -12.06 10.44 -7.65
CA PRO A 152 -12.47 11.67 -6.99
C PRO A 152 -11.92 11.77 -5.56
N ASP A 153 -11.60 12.99 -5.13
CA ASP A 153 -11.18 13.28 -3.77
C ASP A 153 -12.40 13.47 -2.88
N THR A 154 -12.36 12.93 -1.66
CA THR A 154 -13.37 13.19 -0.63
C THR A 154 -12.75 14.12 0.40
N HIS A 155 -13.27 15.35 0.45
CA HIS A 155 -12.96 16.29 1.51
C HIS A 155 -14.03 16.13 2.61
N PRO A 156 -13.68 15.96 3.90
CA PRO A 156 -14.64 15.79 4.99
C PRO A 156 -15.56 17.00 5.29
N SER A 157 -15.72 17.98 4.40
CA SER A 157 -16.32 19.29 4.71
C SER A 157 -17.64 19.63 4.01
N ARG A 158 -18.51 18.66 3.72
CA ARG A 158 -19.88 18.94 3.24
C ARG A 158 -21.00 18.12 3.91
N GLN A 159 -20.98 18.04 5.24
CA GLN A 159 -22.17 17.70 6.02
C GLN A 159 -22.36 18.64 7.22
N SER A 160 -22.62 19.94 6.97
CA SER A 160 -23.22 20.84 7.99
C SER A 160 -23.83 22.13 7.41
N SER A 161 -24.49 22.07 6.25
CA SER A 161 -25.37 23.18 5.82
C SER A 161 -26.62 22.71 5.09
N GLY A 162 -27.24 21.64 5.60
CA GLY A 162 -28.62 21.24 5.25
C GLY A 162 -29.67 21.63 6.31
N GLY A 163 -29.26 22.31 7.38
CA GLY A 163 -30.16 22.85 8.40
C GLY A 163 -30.27 24.36 8.26
N GLN A 164 -30.94 24.84 7.21
CA GLN A 164 -31.44 26.21 7.15
C GLN A 164 -32.97 26.18 6.99
N GLY A 165 -33.65 26.68 8.03
CA GLY A 165 -34.89 27.45 7.92
C GLY A 165 -36.15 26.71 7.47
N ALA A 166 -36.95 26.28 8.46
CA ALA A 166 -38.38 26.60 8.55
C ALA A 166 -38.84 26.33 9.99
#